data_AF-A0A6V7K637-F1
#
_entry.id   AF-A0A6V7K637-F1
#
_cell.length_a   1.000
_cell.length_b   1.000
_cell.length_c   1.000
_cell.angle_alpha   90.00
_cell.angle_beta   90.00
_cell.angle_gamma   90.00
#
_symmetry.space_group_name_H-M   'P 1'
#
loop_
_entity.id
_entity.type
_entity.pdbx_description
1 polymer ?
#
loop_
_entity_poly.entity_id
_entity_poly.type
_entity_poly.pdbx_seq_one_letter_code
_entity_poly.pdbx_strand_id
1 'polypeptide(L)'
;RFYFVTVQTDEELKSTPDTHYFTIDDELIYENFYDDFGPLNLAMLYRYCEKVNKKLKTVSLSKKKIIHYTTLIPEKRTNAAFLAGSYA
;
A
#
# COMPACT_ATOMS: atom_id res chain seq x y z
N ARG A 1 6.35 -9.37 9.29
CA ARG A 1 4.94 -9.70 8.97
C ARG A 1 4.34 -8.76 7.93
N PHE A 2 4.86 -7.54 7.80
CA PHE A 2 4.54 -6.62 6.71
C PHE A 2 5.51 -6.84 5.53
N TYR A 3 4.99 -6.85 4.30
CA TYR A 3 5.75 -7.02 3.07
C TYR A 3 5.22 -6.07 1.99
N PHE A 4 6.11 -5.62 1.11
CA PHE A 4 5.79 -4.81 -0.06
C PHE A 4 6.09 -5.61 -1.33
N VAL A 5 5.14 -5.64 -2.27
CA VAL A 5 5.23 -6.46 -3.50
C VAL A 5 4.71 -5.66 -4.70
N THR A 6 5.32 -5.85 -5.85
CA THR A 6 4.78 -5.36 -7.13
C THR A 6 4.18 -6.52 -7.91
N VAL A 7 3.00 -6.32 -8.49
CA VAL A 7 2.26 -7.38 -9.18
C VAL A 7 1.89 -6.98 -10.60
N GLN A 8 1.94 -7.96 -11.50
CA GLN A 8 1.55 -7.82 -12.90
C GLN A 8 0.12 -8.34 -13.09
N THR A 9 -0.84 -7.65 -12.48
CA THR A 9 -2.27 -7.91 -12.66
C THR A 9 -3.04 -6.63 -12.36
N ASP A 10 -4.11 -6.41 -13.12
CA ASP A 10 -5.06 -5.32 -12.89
C ASP A 10 -6.22 -5.76 -11.99
N GLU A 11 -6.27 -7.04 -11.61
CA GLU A 11 -7.30 -7.58 -10.71
C GLU A 11 -6.91 -7.44 -9.24
N GLU A 12 -7.90 -7.15 -8.40
CA GLU A 12 -7.71 -7.11 -6.95
C GLU A 12 -7.33 -8.49 -6.39
N LEU A 13 -6.19 -8.55 -5.69
CA LEU A 13 -5.72 -9.80 -5.10
C LEU A 13 -6.58 -10.25 -3.92
N LYS A 14 -7.13 -11.46 -4.04
CA LYS A 14 -7.91 -12.09 -2.97
C LYS A 14 -7.01 -12.57 -1.84
N SER A 15 -7.45 -12.35 -0.60
CA SER A 15 -6.76 -12.87 0.58
C SER A 15 -6.79 -14.40 0.62
N THR A 16 -5.68 -15.02 1.04
CA THR A 16 -5.55 -16.47 1.25
C THR A 16 -5.67 -16.78 2.76
N PRO A 17 -5.64 -18.06 3.17
CA PRO A 17 -5.61 -18.42 4.59
C PRO A 17 -4.42 -17.83 5.34
N ASP A 18 -3.26 -17.71 4.70
CA ASP A 18 -1.98 -17.28 5.28
C ASP A 18 -1.59 -15.84 4.93
N THR A 19 -2.27 -15.20 3.99
CA THR A 19 -1.90 -13.87 3.47
C THR A 19 -3.10 -12.94 3.32
N HIS A 20 -2.90 -11.68 3.71
CA HIS A 20 -3.85 -10.60 3.49
C HIS A 20 -3.22 -9.55 2.57
N TYR A 21 -3.81 -9.39 1.39
CA TYR A 21 -3.41 -8.39 0.41
C TYR A 21 -4.20 -7.10 0.60
N PHE A 22 -3.53 -5.97 0.38
CA PHE A 22 -4.17 -4.67 0.24
C PHE A 22 -3.34 -3.75 -0.66
N THR A 23 -3.99 -2.77 -1.28
CA THR A 23 -3.35 -1.73 -2.09
C THR A 23 -3.78 -0.33 -1.60
N ILE A 24 -3.10 0.70 -2.09
CA ILE A 24 -3.47 2.11 -1.96
C ILE A 24 -3.58 2.82 -3.32
N ASP A 25 -3.36 2.09 -4.42
CA ASP A 25 -3.21 2.62 -5.78
C ASP A 25 -4.36 3.53 -6.24
N ASP A 26 -5.58 3.27 -5.76
CA ASP A 26 -6.79 4.04 -6.06
C ASP A 26 -7.44 4.67 -4.81
N GLU A 27 -6.74 4.68 -3.67
CA GLU A 27 -7.20 5.26 -2.40
C GLU A 27 -6.41 6.51 -2.00
N LEU A 28 -5.09 6.46 -2.15
CA LEU A 28 -4.19 7.56 -1.83
C LEU A 28 -3.59 8.09 -3.13
N ILE A 29 -4.36 8.94 -3.79
CA ILE A 29 -4.05 9.48 -5.12
C ILE A 29 -3.35 10.83 -4.96
N TYR A 30 -2.23 11.01 -5.65
CA TYR A 30 -1.55 12.29 -5.73
C TYR A 30 -2.30 13.22 -6.69
N GLU A 31 -2.61 14.44 -6.26
CA GLU A 31 -3.23 15.46 -7.09
C GLU A 31 -2.14 16.27 -7.77
N ASN A 32 -1.90 16.00 -9.06
CA ASN A 32 -0.83 16.61 -9.85
C ASN A 32 -1.16 18.05 -10.28
N PHE A 33 -0.15 18.92 -10.33
CA PHE A 33 -0.28 20.24 -10.96
C PHE A 33 -0.02 20.19 -12.46
N TYR A 34 0.93 19.36 -12.89
CA TYR A 34 1.31 19.09 -14.27
C TYR A 34 1.74 17.61 -14.40
N ASP A 35 2.97 17.33 -14.85
CA ASP A 35 3.51 15.96 -14.97
C ASP A 35 4.16 15.44 -13.66
N ASP A 36 4.03 16.17 -12.55
CA ASP A 36 4.44 15.72 -11.22
C ASP A 36 3.53 14.59 -10.71
N PHE A 37 4.12 13.54 -10.15
CA PHE A 37 3.37 12.37 -9.69
C PHE A 37 3.53 12.10 -8.19
N GLY A 38 4.35 12.86 -7.46
CA GLY A 38 4.62 12.59 -6.06
C GLY A 38 5.79 13.38 -5.48
N PRO A 39 6.24 13.05 -4.25
CA PRO A 39 5.67 11.99 -3.40
C PRO A 39 4.32 12.38 -2.78
N LEU A 40 3.60 11.38 -2.26
CA LEU A 40 2.39 11.63 -1.47
C LEU A 40 2.70 12.50 -0.24
N ASN A 41 1.75 13.38 0.11
CA ASN A 41 1.93 14.34 1.19
C ASN A 41 1.85 13.71 2.60
N LEU A 42 2.17 14.49 3.64
CA LEU A 42 2.19 14.02 5.03
C LEU A 42 0.84 13.51 5.55
N ALA A 43 -0.28 14.09 5.09
CA ALA A 43 -1.59 13.62 5.50
C ALA A 43 -1.87 12.20 4.97
N MET A 44 -1.45 11.93 3.73
CA MET A 44 -1.54 10.59 3.13
C MET A 44 -0.59 9.60 3.79
N LEU A 45 0.62 10.02 4.16
CA LEU A 45 1.55 9.20 4.96
C LEU A 45 0.93 8.82 6.31
N TYR A 46 0.34 9.78 7.03
CA TYR A 46 -0.32 9.50 8.30
C TYR A 46 -1.46 8.47 8.14
N ARG A 47 -2.34 8.66 7.15
CA ARG A 47 -3.42 7.71 6.84
C ARG A 47 -2.89 6.32 6.50
N TYR A 48 -1.79 6.25 5.74
CA TYR A 48 -1.12 4.99 5.43
C TYR A 48 -0.61 4.29 6.69
N CYS A 49 0.09 5.02 7.57
CA CYS A 49 0.58 4.48 8.84
C CYS A 49 -0.55 3.93 9.71
N GLU A 50 -1.67 4.65 9.83
CA GLU A 50 -2.85 4.17 10.54
C GLU A 50 -3.44 2.90 9.92
N LYS A 51 -3.55 2.86 8.58
CA LYS A 51 -4.06 1.69 7.84
C LYS A 51 -3.21 0.45 8.09
N VAL A 52 -1.89 0.56 7.98
CA VAL A 52 -0.96 -0.56 8.24
C VAL A 52 -1.03 -0.99 9.71
N ASN A 53 -1.01 -0.04 10.65
CA ASN A 53 -1.11 -0.32 12.08
C ASN A 53 -2.42 -1.03 12.44
N LYS A 54 -3.55 -0.61 11.85
CA LYS A 54 -4.85 -1.26 12.03
C LYS A 54 -4.81 -2.71 11.54
N LYS A 55 -4.25 -2.97 10.35
CA LYS A 55 -4.11 -4.33 9.81
C LYS A 55 -3.21 -5.21 10.69
N LEU A 56 -2.11 -4.67 11.20
CA LEU A 56 -1.22 -5.40 12.10
C LEU A 56 -1.86 -5.69 13.46
N LYS A 57 -2.70 -4.79 14.00
CA LYS A 57 -3.37 -4.99 15.30
C LYS A 57 -4.63 -5.85 15.21
N THR A 58 -5.16 -6.08 14.00
CA THR A 58 -6.41 -6.84 13.81
C THR A 58 -6.21 -8.32 14.14
N VAL A 59 -6.99 -8.84 15.09
CA VAL A 59 -6.88 -10.22 15.60
C VAL A 59 -7.10 -11.27 14.50
N SER A 60 -8.07 -11.08 13.61
CA SER A 60 -8.35 -12.00 12.49
C SER A 60 -7.21 -12.07 11.46
N LEU A 61 -6.31 -11.09 11.46
CA LEU A 61 -5.13 -11.04 10.60
C LEU A 61 -3.84 -11.42 11.34
N SER A 62 -3.92 -11.75 12.63
CA SER A 62 -2.75 -11.92 13.50
C SER A 62 -1.76 -12.99 12.99
N LYS A 63 -2.27 -14.05 12.37
CA LYS A 63 -1.49 -15.17 11.82
C LYS A 63 -1.18 -15.01 10.32
N LYS A 64 -1.64 -13.93 9.68
CA LYS A 64 -1.44 -13.71 8.24
C LYS A 64 -0.25 -12.80 7.96
N LYS A 65 0.41 -13.01 6.83
CA LYS A 65 1.32 -12.03 6.23
C LYS A 65 0.48 -10.87 5.71
N ILE A 66 0.88 -9.64 6.00
CA ILE A 66 0.24 -8.43 5.49
C ILE A 66 1.04 -7.96 4.29
N ILE A 67 0.46 -8.01 3.11
CA ILE A 67 1.11 -7.64 1.85
C ILE A 67 0.48 -6.36 1.32
N HIS A 68 1.26 -5.27 1.37
CA HIS A 68 0.98 -4.08 0.57
C HIS A 68 1.46 -4.38 -0.85
N TYR A 69 0.52 -4.46 -1.80
CA TYR A 69 0.87 -4.61 -3.20
C TYR A 69 0.55 -3.34 -4.00
N THR A 70 1.25 -3.16 -5.11
CA THR A 70 1.03 -2.10 -6.09
C THR A 70 1.20 -2.65 -7.50
N THR A 71 0.61 -1.97 -8.48
CA THR A 71 0.70 -2.32 -9.91
C THR A 71 2.09 -2.05 -10.50
N LEU A 72 2.30 -2.40 -11.77
CA LEU A 72 3.52 -2.07 -12.50
C LEU A 72 3.59 -0.60 -12.97
N ILE A 73 2.54 0.20 -12.73
CA ILE A 73 2.50 1.61 -13.11
C ILE A 73 3.58 2.37 -12.33
N PRO A 74 4.59 2.98 -12.99
CA PRO A 74 5.76 3.53 -12.32
C PRO A 74 5.45 4.56 -11.23
N GLU A 75 4.48 5.44 -11.47
CA GLU A 75 4.06 6.51 -10.57
C GLU A 75 3.43 5.94 -9.30
N LYS A 76 2.46 5.03 -9.46
CA LYS A 76 1.81 4.32 -8.35
C LYS A 76 2.82 3.51 -7.54
N ARG A 77 3.69 2.76 -8.21
CA ARG A 77 4.72 1.96 -7.57
C ARG A 77 5.70 2.81 -6.76
N THR A 78 6.10 3.97 -7.29
CA THR A 78 7.02 4.88 -6.61
C THR A 78 6.39 5.47 -5.35
N ASN A 79 5.14 5.92 -5.43
CA ASN A 79 4.41 6.44 -4.27
C ASN A 79 4.10 5.36 -3.22
N ALA A 80 3.73 4.16 -3.64
CA ALA A 80 3.48 3.04 -2.74
C ALA A 80 4.77 2.60 -2.02
N ALA A 81 5.89 2.56 -2.74
CA ALA A 81 7.21 2.26 -2.18
C ALA A 81 7.67 3.36 -1.22
N PHE A 82 7.45 4.64 -1.55
CA PHE A 82 7.71 5.77 -0.66
C PHE A 82 6.97 5.61 0.67
N LEU A 83 5.64 5.37 0.62
CA LEU A 83 4.84 5.16 1.83
C LEU A 83 5.32 3.95 2.65
N ALA A 84 5.60 2.82 1.99
CA ALA A 84 6.09 1.63 2.65
C ALA A 84 7.46 1.85 3.31
N GLY A 85 8.36 2.59 2.67
CA GLY A 85 9.68 2.95 3.19
C GLY A 85 9.61 3.97 4.32
N SER A 86 8.75 4.99 4.22
CA SER A 86 8.57 6.00 5.28
C SER A 86 7.89 5.46 6.54
N TYR A 87 7.19 4.34 6.46
CA TYR A 87 6.63 3.64 7.61
C TYR A 87 7.65 2.75 8.35
N ALA A 88 8.72 2.32 7.66
CA ALA A 88 9.64 1.28 8.11
C ALA A 88 10.65 1.75 9.17
#